data_AF-A0AAN6XI05-F1
#
_entry.id   AF-A0AAN6XI05-F1
#
_cell.length_a   1.000
_cell.length_b   1.000
_cell.length_c   1.000
_cell.angle_alpha   90.00
_cell.angle_beta   90.00
_cell.angle_gamma   90.00
#
_symmetry.space_group_name_H-M   'P 1'
#
loop_
_entity.id
_entity.type
_entity.pdbx_description
1 polymer ?
#
loop_
_entity_poly.entity_id
_entity_poly.type
_entity_poly.pdbx_seq_one_letter_code
_entity_poly.pdbx_strand_id
1 'polypeptide(L)'
;MALSPMTVALIQAAVIGTISNIIAQVIAAQRDNKPLNLNLLSLFQYVLFGLVNTPPNILWQEFLESTFPSYHPSPTPEAVASASKGSEDELDAEAREGRLVEPRLNKANTVIKTVLDQTVGAFINTVLYSMFMHGIQMGMAHHSAEAQTGLGFLLGSAGKGVVNYENVDWRIVWERTKGGFWGIVKAGWKFWPFVSLVNFAFLTSVQARNLVGGLAGIGWGIYINLFAGN
;
A
#
# COMPACT_ATOMS: atom_id res chain seq x y z
N MET A 1 0.65 -26.63 7.50
CA MET A 1 1.82 -25.73 7.36
C MET A 1 1.32 -24.31 7.46
N ALA A 2 1.97 -23.44 8.23
CA ALA A 2 1.61 -22.02 8.29
C ALA A 2 1.99 -21.33 6.96
N LEU A 3 1.14 -20.41 6.47
CA LEU A 3 1.43 -19.62 5.27
C LEU A 3 2.59 -18.65 5.53
N SER A 4 3.38 -18.35 4.50
CA SER A 4 4.44 -17.34 4.61
C SER A 4 3.85 -15.94 4.84
N PRO A 5 4.56 -15.02 5.52
CA PRO A 5 4.10 -13.63 5.70
C PRO A 5 3.72 -12.92 4.40
N MET A 6 4.49 -13.15 3.34
CA MET A 6 4.22 -12.60 2.00
C MET A 6 2.93 -13.17 1.41
N THR A 7 2.71 -14.48 1.53
CA THR A 7 1.48 -15.13 1.04
C THR A 7 0.25 -14.59 1.76
N VAL A 8 0.33 -14.41 3.08
CA VAL A 8 -0.76 -13.81 3.87
C VAL A 8 -1.03 -12.37 3.41
N ALA A 9 0.02 -11.57 3.21
CA ALA A 9 -0.11 -10.20 2.74
C ALA A 9 -0.75 -10.10 1.35
N LEU A 10 -0.41 -11.01 0.42
CA LEU A 10 -1.02 -11.07 -0.92
C LEU A 10 -2.51 -11.45 -0.86
N ILE A 11 -2.86 -12.45 -0.04
CA ILE A 11 -4.27 -12.83 0.15
C ILE A 11 -5.04 -11.66 0.76
N GLN A 12 -4.49 -11.01 1.79
CA GLN A 12 -5.10 -9.83 2.40
C GLN A 12 -5.30 -8.70 1.39
N ALA A 13 -4.28 -8.39 0.58
CA ALA A 13 -4.36 -7.35 -0.44
C ALA A 13 -5.44 -7.67 -1.48
N ALA A 14 -5.56 -8.92 -1.93
CA ALA A 14 -6.59 -9.33 -2.87
C ALA A 14 -8.01 -9.22 -2.27
N VAL A 15 -8.20 -9.70 -1.04
CA VAL A 15 -9.50 -9.65 -0.34
C VAL A 15 -9.91 -8.20 -0.08
N ILE A 16 -9.02 -7.40 0.50
CA ILE A 16 -9.26 -5.98 0.77
C ILE A 16 -9.55 -5.24 -0.54
N GLY A 17 -8.73 -5.46 -1.56
CA GLY A 17 -8.91 -4.82 -2.87
C GLY A 17 -10.26 -5.14 -3.51
N THR A 18 -10.70 -6.40 -3.41
CA THR A 18 -12.00 -6.86 -3.90
C THR A 18 -13.14 -6.12 -3.20
N ILE A 19 -13.16 -6.16 -1.86
CA ILE A 19 -14.22 -5.53 -1.05
C ILE A 19 -14.27 -4.02 -1.32
N SER A 20 -13.11 -3.39 -1.41
CA SER A 20 -12.96 -1.94 -1.61
C SER A 20 -13.52 -1.50 -2.95
N ASN A 21 -13.20 -2.23 -4.02
CA ASN A 21 -13.69 -1.92 -5.34
C ASN A 21 -15.22 -2.10 -5.43
N ILE A 22 -15.77 -3.15 -4.83
CA ILE A 22 -17.24 -3.35 -4.76
C ILE A 22 -17.91 -2.20 -4.02
N ILE A 23 -17.40 -1.79 -2.85
CA ILE A 23 -17.95 -0.66 -2.08
C ILE A 23 -17.90 0.63 -2.91
N ALA A 24 -16.78 0.90 -3.60
CA ALA A 24 -16.66 2.09 -4.44
C ALA A 24 -17.71 2.12 -5.56
N GLN A 25 -17.99 0.97 -6.19
CA GLN A 25 -19.01 0.86 -7.23
C GLN A 25 -20.44 1.01 -6.67
N VAL A 26 -20.70 0.50 -5.46
CA VAL A 26 -21.98 0.69 -4.77
C VAL A 26 -22.22 2.17 -4.45
N ILE A 27 -21.23 2.86 -3.90
CA ILE A 27 -21.33 4.29 -3.58
C ILE A 27 -21.58 5.09 -4.87
N ALA A 28 -20.88 4.77 -5.96
CA ALA A 28 -21.08 5.44 -7.24
C ALA A 28 -22.51 5.22 -7.78
N ALA A 29 -23.02 3.99 -7.72
CA ALA A 29 -24.39 3.67 -8.17
C ALA A 29 -25.45 4.42 -7.35
N GLN A 30 -25.27 4.51 -6.03
CA GLN A 30 -26.16 5.26 -5.15
C GLN A 30 -26.12 6.77 -5.43
N ARG A 31 -24.93 7.35 -5.63
CA ARG A 31 -24.76 8.77 -5.94
C ARG A 31 -25.41 9.15 -7.28
N ASP A 32 -25.26 8.31 -8.29
CA ASP A 32 -25.75 8.56 -9.64
C ASP A 32 -27.21 8.14 -9.88
N ASN A 33 -27.90 7.58 -8.88
CA ASN A 33 -29.24 6.98 -9.01
C ASN A 33 -29.32 5.96 -10.16
N LYS A 34 -28.28 5.15 -10.33
CA LYS A 34 -28.20 4.11 -11.38
C LYS A 34 -28.32 2.71 -10.76
N PRO A 35 -28.85 1.72 -11.50
CA PRO A 35 -28.81 0.33 -11.05
C PRO A 35 -27.36 -0.14 -10.86
N LEU A 36 -27.12 -0.94 -9.83
CA LEU A 36 -25.80 -1.51 -9.54
C LEU A 36 -25.40 -2.50 -10.62
N ASN A 37 -24.53 -2.07 -11.53
CA ASN A 37 -23.89 -2.91 -12.54
C ASN A 37 -22.42 -3.06 -12.19
N LEU A 38 -22.03 -4.22 -11.66
CA LEU A 38 -20.65 -4.47 -11.27
C LEU A 38 -19.74 -4.53 -12.50
N ASN A 39 -18.83 -3.57 -12.58
CA ASN A 39 -17.74 -3.55 -13.55
C ASN A 39 -16.64 -4.52 -13.09
N LEU A 40 -16.71 -5.75 -13.60
CA LEU A 40 -15.77 -6.82 -13.29
C LEU A 40 -14.36 -6.55 -13.84
N LEU A 41 -14.24 -5.77 -14.90
CA LEU A 41 -12.94 -5.34 -15.44
C LEU A 41 -12.21 -4.40 -14.47
N SER A 42 -12.93 -3.43 -13.89
CA SER A 42 -12.39 -2.56 -12.84
C SER A 42 -11.98 -3.35 -11.60
N LEU A 43 -12.81 -4.34 -11.21
CA LEU A 43 -12.50 -5.23 -10.10
C LEU A 43 -11.20 -6.02 -10.35
N PHE A 44 -11.07 -6.62 -11.53
CA PHE A 44 -9.87 -7.37 -11.93
C PHE A 44 -8.62 -6.49 -11.94
N GLN A 45 -8.69 -5.28 -12.53
CA GLN A 45 -7.60 -4.31 -12.53
C GLN A 45 -7.12 -3.99 -11.11
N TYR A 46 -8.07 -3.77 -10.20
CA TYR A 46 -7.78 -3.39 -8.82
C TYR A 46 -7.12 -4.53 -8.04
N VAL A 47 -7.62 -5.75 -8.18
CA VAL A 47 -7.04 -6.94 -7.56
C VAL A 47 -5.64 -7.23 -8.12
N LEU A 48 -5.48 -7.17 -9.45
CA LEU A 48 -4.19 -7.36 -10.10
C LEU A 48 -3.17 -6.32 -9.64
N PHE A 49 -3.59 -5.05 -9.56
CA PHE A 49 -2.75 -3.98 -9.01
C PHE A 49 -2.34 -4.29 -7.57
N GLY A 50 -3.27 -4.68 -6.69
CA GLY A 50 -2.96 -5.03 -5.30
C GLY A 50 -1.92 -6.14 -5.19
N LEU A 51 -2.06 -7.20 -6.00
CA LEU A 51 -1.11 -8.32 -6.03
C LEU A 51 0.27 -7.92 -6.54
N VAL A 52 0.36 -7.08 -7.57
CA VAL A 52 1.63 -6.63 -8.16
C VAL A 52 2.32 -5.58 -7.28
N ASN A 53 1.55 -4.70 -6.63
CA ASN A 53 2.05 -3.59 -5.84
C ASN A 53 2.46 -4.02 -4.41
N THR A 54 1.87 -5.07 -3.86
CA THR A 54 2.16 -5.51 -2.48
C THR A 54 3.63 -5.92 -2.28
N PRO A 55 4.25 -6.78 -3.12
CA PRO A 55 5.63 -7.22 -2.89
C PRO A 55 6.65 -6.06 -2.92
N PRO A 56 6.66 -5.14 -3.90
CA PRO A 56 7.57 -4.01 -3.90
C PRO A 56 7.42 -3.12 -2.66
N ASN A 57 6.19 -2.91 -2.17
CA ASN A 57 5.98 -2.12 -0.96
C ASN A 57 6.53 -2.80 0.29
N ILE A 58 6.36 -4.13 0.42
CA ILE A 58 6.95 -4.89 1.53
C ILE A 58 8.48 -4.78 1.49
N LEU A 59 9.09 -5.00 0.32
CA LEU A 59 10.54 -4.91 0.17
C LEU A 59 11.07 -3.51 0.51
N TRP A 60 10.36 -2.46 0.10
CA TRP A 60 10.69 -1.08 0.44
C TRP A 60 10.60 -0.81 1.95
N GLN A 61 9.54 -1.30 2.60
CA GLN A 61 9.35 -1.17 4.03
C GLN A 61 10.42 -1.93 4.83
N GLU A 62 10.79 -3.13 4.39
CA GLU A 62 11.87 -3.93 4.99
C GLU A 62 13.24 -3.25 4.83
N PHE A 63 13.52 -2.70 3.64
CA PHE A 63 14.73 -1.92 3.39
C PHE A 63 14.82 -0.69 4.32
N LEU A 64 13.73 0.07 4.45
CA LEU A 64 13.71 1.23 5.34
C LEU A 64 13.87 0.82 6.81
N GLU A 65 13.22 -0.26 7.25
CA GLU A 65 13.30 -0.71 8.64
C GLU A 65 14.68 -1.27 8.99
N SER A 66 15.30 -2.03 8.07
CA SER A 66 16.65 -2.57 8.27
C SER A 66 17.73 -1.48 8.28
N THR A 67 17.56 -0.43 7.46
CA THR A 67 18.53 0.68 7.38
C THR A 67 18.32 1.69 8.52
N PHE A 68 17.07 1.98 8.86
CA PHE A 68 16.69 2.97 9.87
C PHE A 68 15.68 2.37 10.86
N PRO A 69 16.11 1.58 11.86
CA PRO A 69 15.20 0.94 12.81
C PRO A 69 14.33 1.96 13.54
N SER A 70 13.01 1.74 13.56
CA SER A 70 12.06 2.59 14.28
C SER A 70 12.26 2.48 15.78
N TYR A 71 12.55 1.29 16.28
CA TYR A 71 12.63 1.01 17.72
C TYR A 71 14.02 0.52 18.11
N HIS A 72 14.44 0.92 19.29
CA HIS A 72 15.64 0.42 19.94
C HIS A 72 15.31 0.08 21.40
N PRO A 73 15.97 -0.93 21.98
CA PRO A 73 15.84 -1.21 23.41
C PRO A 73 16.42 -0.05 24.22
N SER A 74 15.63 0.48 25.15
CA SER A 74 16.04 1.52 26.11
C SER A 74 15.72 1.02 27.52
N PRO A 75 16.56 1.29 28.54
CA PRO A 75 16.23 0.99 29.92
C PRO A 75 14.88 1.61 30.32
N THR A 76 14.07 0.87 31.09
CA THR A 76 12.82 1.39 31.64
C THR A 76 13.09 2.42 32.73
N PRO A 77 12.15 3.35 33.00
CA PRO A 77 12.30 4.31 34.10
C PRO A 77 12.53 3.65 35.46
N GLU A 78 11.91 2.49 35.68
CA GLU A 78 12.04 1.65 36.89
C GLU A 78 13.48 1.12 37.01
N ALA A 79 14.00 0.48 35.96
CA ALA A 79 15.37 0.00 35.91
C ALA A 79 16.42 1.11 36.09
N VAL A 80 16.19 2.29 35.51
CA VAL A 80 17.06 3.45 35.72
C VAL A 80 17.02 3.92 37.19
N ALA A 81 15.84 3.91 37.82
CA ALA A 81 15.68 4.31 39.21
C ALA A 81 16.35 3.31 40.17
N SER A 82 16.19 2.01 39.95
CA SER A 82 16.82 0.96 40.76
C SER A 82 18.34 0.92 40.57
N ALA A 83 18.82 1.11 39.34
CA ALA A 83 20.26 1.29 39.06
C ALA A 83 20.83 2.54 39.76
N SER A 84 20.09 3.65 39.76
CA SER A 84 20.52 4.90 40.43
C SER A 84 20.58 4.77 41.95
N LYS A 85 19.80 3.84 42.54
CA LYS A 85 19.83 3.50 43.96
C LYS A 85 20.87 2.42 44.31
N GLY A 86 21.49 1.78 43.32
CA GLY A 86 22.40 0.66 43.51
C GLY A 86 21.71 -0.61 44.04
N SER A 87 20.41 -0.78 43.76
CA SER A 87 19.64 -1.93 44.24
C SER A 87 19.76 -3.11 43.28
N GLU A 88 20.72 -3.99 43.51
CA GLU A 88 20.94 -5.19 42.68
C GLU A 88 19.75 -6.18 42.76
N ASP A 89 19.14 -6.32 43.94
CA ASP A 89 17.98 -7.21 44.13
C ASP A 89 16.75 -6.78 43.30
N GLU A 90 16.51 -5.47 43.18
CA GLU A 90 15.41 -4.93 42.36
C GLU A 90 15.69 -5.12 40.87
N LEU A 91 16.93 -4.88 40.44
CA LEU A 91 17.35 -5.09 39.04
C LEU A 91 17.24 -6.56 38.65
N ASP A 92 17.63 -7.49 39.52
CA ASP A 92 17.48 -8.93 39.29
C ASP A 92 16.01 -9.36 39.20
N ALA A 93 15.14 -8.75 40.02
CA ALA A 93 13.69 -8.99 39.93
C ALA A 93 13.11 -8.47 38.61
N GLU A 94 13.44 -7.25 38.20
CA GLU A 94 13.02 -6.67 36.93
C GLU A 94 13.57 -7.44 35.72
N ALA A 95 14.79 -7.98 35.83
CA ALA A 95 15.39 -8.86 34.82
C ALA A 95 14.59 -10.14 34.64
N ARG A 96 14.24 -10.80 35.75
CA ARG A 96 13.43 -12.03 35.74
C ARG A 96 12.03 -11.80 35.17
N GLU A 97 11.49 -10.60 35.38
CA GLU A 97 10.18 -10.20 34.85
C GLU A 97 10.25 -9.61 33.44
N GLY A 98 11.44 -9.46 32.85
CA GLY A 98 11.63 -8.89 31.52
C GLY A 98 11.30 -7.39 31.42
N ARG A 99 11.31 -6.67 32.55
CA ARG A 99 10.98 -5.24 32.65
C ARG A 99 12.19 -4.31 32.59
N LEU A 100 13.40 -4.84 32.35
CA LEU A 100 14.61 -4.02 32.27
C LEU A 100 14.61 -3.04 31.09
N VAL A 101 14.03 -3.42 29.96
CA VAL A 101 14.09 -2.64 28.72
C VAL A 101 12.73 -2.51 28.07
N GLU A 102 12.48 -1.33 27.51
CA GLU A 102 11.31 -1.02 26.71
C GLU A 102 11.71 -0.61 25.28
N PRO A 103 10.87 -0.93 24.27
CA PRO A 103 11.10 -0.47 22.91
C PRO A 103 10.81 1.04 22.82
N ARG A 104 11.83 1.83 22.56
CA ARG A 104 11.70 3.29 22.41
C ARG A 104 11.81 3.72 20.95
N LEU A 105 10.89 4.59 20.53
CA LEU A 105 10.87 5.12 19.18
C LEU A 105 12.07 6.04 18.92
N ASN A 106 12.85 5.73 17.90
CA ASN A 106 13.87 6.62 17.37
C ASN A 106 13.21 7.64 16.42
N LYS A 107 12.99 8.84 16.95
CA LYS A 107 12.34 9.95 16.23
C LYS A 107 13.13 10.37 14.99
N ALA A 108 14.46 10.40 15.06
CA ALA A 108 15.30 10.78 13.93
C ALA A 108 15.17 9.79 12.77
N ASN A 109 15.30 8.49 13.07
CA ASN A 109 15.11 7.43 12.07
C ASN A 109 13.69 7.45 11.47
N THR A 110 12.68 7.71 12.31
CA THR A 110 11.29 7.81 11.86
C THR A 110 11.13 8.95 10.85
N VAL A 111 11.68 10.14 11.14
CA VAL A 111 11.64 11.28 10.21
C VAL A 111 12.40 10.98 8.92
N ILE A 112 13.60 10.39 9.01
CA ILE A 112 14.39 10.01 7.83
C ILE A 112 13.59 9.06 6.93
N LYS A 113 12.96 8.04 7.51
CA LYS A 113 12.11 7.10 6.76
C LYS A 113 10.94 7.80 6.09
N THR A 114 10.21 8.65 6.82
CA THR A 114 9.10 9.40 6.24
C THR A 114 9.57 10.30 5.09
N VAL A 115 10.71 10.96 5.20
CA VAL A 115 11.25 11.80 4.12
C VAL A 115 11.66 10.96 2.90
N LEU A 116 12.37 9.85 3.10
CA LEU A 116 12.76 8.94 2.02
C LEU A 116 11.54 8.33 1.31
N ASP A 117 10.54 7.95 2.09
CA ASP A 117 9.29 7.40 1.60
C ASP A 117 8.50 8.41 0.77
N GLN A 118 8.41 9.67 1.22
CA GLN A 118 7.69 10.73 0.50
C GLN A 118 8.46 11.35 -0.67
N THR A 119 9.74 11.01 -0.83
CA THR A 119 10.59 11.44 -1.95
C THR A 119 10.89 10.29 -2.90
N VAL A 120 11.93 9.51 -2.62
CA VAL A 120 12.37 8.39 -3.47
C VAL A 120 11.27 7.36 -3.63
N GLY A 121 10.65 6.94 -2.51
CA GLY A 121 9.58 5.96 -2.52
C GLY A 121 8.39 6.42 -3.35
N ALA A 122 7.85 7.59 -3.05
CA ALA A 122 6.69 8.16 -3.73
C ALA A 122 6.93 8.42 -5.21
N PHE A 123 8.14 8.87 -5.60
CA PHE A 123 8.44 9.18 -7.00
C PHE A 123 8.54 7.90 -7.83
N ILE A 124 9.29 6.91 -7.34
CA ILE A 124 9.40 5.61 -7.99
C ILE A 124 8.03 4.93 -8.04
N ASN A 125 7.29 4.94 -6.92
CA ASN A 125 5.96 4.34 -6.85
C ASN A 125 5.00 5.01 -7.84
N THR A 126 5.01 6.34 -7.96
CA THR A 126 4.17 7.08 -8.91
C THR A 126 4.46 6.69 -10.35
N VAL A 127 5.73 6.55 -10.73
CA VAL A 127 6.12 6.11 -12.08
C VAL A 127 5.65 4.69 -12.33
N LEU A 128 5.96 3.75 -11.42
CA LEU A 128 5.57 2.34 -11.56
C LEU A 128 4.06 2.17 -11.61
N TYR A 129 3.32 2.84 -10.71
CA TYR A 129 1.87 2.88 -10.69
C TYR A 129 1.31 3.37 -12.02
N SER A 130 1.77 4.53 -12.49
CA SER A 130 1.23 5.16 -13.70
C SER A 130 1.53 4.33 -14.94
N MET A 131 2.76 3.80 -15.06
CA MET A 131 3.13 2.95 -16.19
C MET A 131 2.31 1.66 -16.20
N PHE A 132 2.14 1.02 -15.04
CA PHE A 132 1.32 -0.18 -14.89
C PHE A 132 -0.13 0.11 -15.26
N MET A 133 -0.74 1.13 -14.67
CA MET A 133 -2.15 1.45 -14.89
C MET A 133 -2.43 1.82 -16.34
N HIS A 134 -1.63 2.70 -16.95
CA HIS A 134 -1.82 3.06 -18.35
C HIS A 134 -1.55 1.90 -19.30
N GLY A 135 -0.53 1.07 -19.03
CA GLY A 135 -0.22 -0.11 -19.83
C GLY A 135 -1.34 -1.13 -19.80
N ILE A 136 -1.84 -1.48 -18.61
CA ILE A 136 -2.95 -2.42 -18.44
C ILE A 136 -4.25 -1.87 -19.03
N GLN A 137 -4.57 -0.58 -18.83
CA GLN A 137 -5.75 0.05 -19.44
C GLN A 137 -5.70 0.00 -20.97
N MET A 138 -4.52 0.25 -21.57
CA MET A 138 -4.33 0.17 -23.02
C MET A 138 -4.44 -1.27 -23.53
N GLY A 139 -3.79 -2.22 -22.85
CA GLY A 139 -3.81 -3.63 -23.22
C GLY A 139 -5.20 -4.26 -23.09
N MET A 140 -6.06 -3.71 -22.23
CA MET A 140 -7.44 -4.19 -22.02
C MET A 140 -8.51 -3.33 -22.69
N ALA A 141 -8.15 -2.32 -23.48
CA ALA A 141 -9.11 -1.41 -24.13
C ALA A 141 -10.12 -2.16 -25.03
N HIS A 142 -9.71 -3.29 -25.60
CA HIS A 142 -10.52 -4.17 -26.44
C HIS A 142 -11.66 -4.89 -25.69
N HIS A 143 -11.57 -5.01 -24.35
CA HIS A 143 -12.61 -5.62 -23.53
C HIS A 143 -13.65 -4.60 -23.01
N SER A 144 -13.55 -3.32 -23.37
CA SER A 144 -14.44 -2.27 -22.81
C SER A 144 -15.94 -2.54 -23.06
N ALA A 145 -16.30 -3.27 -24.12
CA ALA A 145 -17.67 -3.70 -24.42
C ALA A 145 -18.04 -5.07 -23.81
N GLU A 146 -17.12 -6.05 -23.81
CA GLU A 146 -17.36 -7.41 -23.27
C GLU A 146 -17.31 -7.49 -21.74
N ALA A 147 -16.59 -6.57 -21.09
CA ALA A 147 -16.47 -6.45 -19.64
C ALA A 147 -17.78 -6.06 -18.95
N GLN A 148 -18.75 -5.53 -19.69
CA GLN A 148 -20.05 -5.11 -19.16
C GLN A 148 -21.05 -6.28 -19.05
N THR A 149 -20.76 -7.45 -19.63
CA THR A 149 -21.77 -8.51 -19.83
C THR A 149 -21.49 -9.82 -19.09
N GLY A 150 -20.29 -10.05 -18.52
CA GLY A 150 -20.00 -11.23 -17.68
C GLY A 150 -18.51 -11.54 -17.52
N LEU A 151 -18.18 -12.74 -17.01
CA LEU A 151 -16.79 -13.21 -16.82
C LEU A 151 -16.08 -13.63 -18.13
N GLY A 152 -16.75 -13.52 -19.29
CA GLY A 152 -16.20 -13.94 -20.59
C GLY A 152 -14.90 -13.25 -20.98
N PHE A 153 -14.67 -12.02 -20.51
CA PHE A 153 -13.41 -11.30 -20.73
C PHE A 153 -12.21 -12.02 -20.07
N LEU A 154 -12.41 -12.78 -18.99
CA LEU A 154 -11.34 -13.54 -18.33
C LEU A 154 -10.89 -14.75 -19.14
N LEU A 155 -11.76 -15.28 -20.00
CA LEU A 155 -11.45 -16.42 -20.86
C LEU A 155 -10.73 -15.99 -22.15
N GLY A 156 -10.67 -14.68 -22.43
CA GLY A 156 -10.11 -14.11 -23.65
C GLY A 156 -11.01 -14.42 -24.86
N SER A 157 -11.57 -13.40 -25.51
CA SER A 157 -12.20 -13.61 -26.81
C SER A 157 -11.09 -13.91 -27.84
N ALA A 158 -11.21 -15.06 -28.52
CA ALA A 158 -10.39 -15.45 -29.67
C ALA A 158 -8.85 -15.38 -29.46
N GLY A 159 -8.32 -16.00 -28.40
CA GLY A 159 -6.88 -16.30 -28.27
C GLY A 159 -5.97 -15.14 -27.88
N LYS A 160 -6.51 -13.98 -27.47
CA LYS A 160 -5.73 -12.78 -27.12
C LYS A 160 -5.52 -12.52 -25.61
N GLY A 161 -6.02 -13.41 -24.74
CA GLY A 161 -5.90 -13.30 -23.28
C GLY A 161 -6.60 -12.06 -22.70
N VAL A 162 -6.53 -11.87 -21.38
CA VAL A 162 -7.18 -10.73 -20.68
C VAL A 162 -6.47 -9.41 -20.95
N VAL A 163 -5.14 -9.44 -21.08
CA VAL A 163 -4.30 -8.27 -21.37
C VAL A 163 -3.56 -8.56 -22.67
N ASN A 164 -3.87 -7.80 -23.72
CA ASN A 164 -3.13 -7.90 -24.97
C ASN A 164 -1.98 -6.89 -24.98
N TYR A 165 -0.76 -7.36 -24.71
CA TYR A 165 0.44 -6.54 -24.69
C TYR A 165 0.88 -6.02 -26.06
N GLU A 166 0.46 -6.65 -27.16
CA GLU A 166 0.77 -6.17 -28.51
C GLU A 166 0.11 -4.82 -28.80
N ASN A 167 -1.00 -4.52 -28.12
CA ASN A 167 -1.72 -3.25 -28.24
C ASN A 167 -1.14 -2.15 -27.36
N VAL A 168 -0.11 -2.43 -26.54
CA VAL A 168 0.46 -1.47 -25.60
C VAL A 168 1.60 -0.70 -26.28
N ASP A 169 1.31 0.54 -26.69
CA ASP A 169 2.34 1.49 -27.09
C ASP A 169 2.99 2.10 -25.84
N TRP A 170 4.17 1.56 -25.48
CA TRP A 170 4.95 2.02 -24.33
C TRP A 170 5.40 3.48 -24.41
N ARG A 171 5.53 4.05 -25.62
CA ARG A 171 5.83 5.46 -25.80
C ARG A 171 4.64 6.31 -25.35
N ILE A 172 3.42 5.94 -25.75
CA ILE A 172 2.20 6.63 -25.30
C ILE A 172 2.01 6.48 -23.79
N VAL A 173 2.23 5.28 -23.25
CA VAL A 173 2.20 5.03 -21.81
C VAL A 173 3.16 5.97 -21.07
N TRP A 174 4.40 6.07 -21.54
CA TRP A 174 5.41 6.94 -20.95
C TRP A 174 5.04 8.43 -21.04
N GLU A 175 4.54 8.90 -22.18
CA GLU A 175 4.09 10.29 -22.32
C GLU A 175 2.95 10.63 -21.34
N ARG A 176 1.98 9.72 -21.17
CA ARG A 176 0.90 9.89 -20.20
C ARG A 176 1.41 9.90 -18.77
N THR A 177 2.33 8.98 -18.42
CA THR A 177 2.97 8.94 -17.11
C THR A 177 3.69 10.25 -16.80
N LYS A 178 4.50 10.77 -17.73
CA LYS A 178 5.18 12.05 -17.54
C LYS A 178 4.20 13.21 -17.35
N GLY A 179 3.13 13.25 -18.15
CA GLY A 179 2.11 14.29 -18.07
C GLY A 179 1.37 14.29 -16.73
N GLY A 180 1.03 13.11 -16.21
CA GLY A 180 0.31 12.95 -14.93
C GLY A 180 1.20 12.95 -13.68
N PHE A 181 2.52 12.78 -13.83
CA PHE A 181 3.46 12.54 -12.73
C PHE A 181 3.30 13.54 -11.58
N TRP A 182 3.43 14.83 -11.88
CA TRP A 182 3.36 15.87 -10.86
C TRP A 182 1.97 16.04 -10.26
N GLY A 183 0.92 15.69 -10.99
CA GLY A 183 -0.44 15.69 -10.46
C GLY A 183 -0.58 14.64 -9.35
N ILE A 184 -0.14 13.42 -9.62
CA ILE A 184 -0.20 12.30 -8.67
C ILE A 184 0.72 12.55 -7.47
N VAL A 185 1.95 13.03 -7.68
CA VAL A 185 2.88 13.35 -6.59
C VAL A 185 2.30 14.41 -5.64
N LYS A 186 1.80 15.53 -6.17
CA LYS A 186 1.24 16.62 -5.34
C LYS A 186 -0.01 16.18 -4.60
N ALA A 187 -0.87 15.39 -5.25
CA ALA A 187 -2.02 14.79 -4.59
C ALA A 187 -1.55 13.84 -3.47
N GLY A 188 -0.49 13.08 -3.73
CA GLY A 188 0.06 12.12 -2.79
C GLY A 188 0.59 12.78 -1.52
N TRP A 189 1.30 13.91 -1.64
CA TRP A 189 1.77 14.69 -0.49
C TRP A 189 0.66 15.26 0.40
N LYS A 190 -0.60 15.31 -0.07
CA LYS A 190 -1.73 15.70 0.79
C LYS A 190 -2.27 14.56 1.65
N PHE A 191 -1.93 13.31 1.32
CA PHE A 191 -2.54 12.12 1.91
C PHE A 191 -1.49 11.19 2.56
N TRP A 192 -0.46 10.82 1.80
CA TRP A 192 0.51 9.79 2.18
C TRP A 192 1.49 10.18 3.30
N PRO A 193 1.90 11.44 3.52
CA PRO A 193 2.82 11.75 4.62
C PRO A 193 2.26 11.39 6.00
N PHE A 194 0.95 11.59 6.20
CA PHE A 194 0.28 11.22 7.45
C PHE A 194 0.25 9.69 7.63
N VAL A 195 -0.11 8.95 6.58
CA VAL A 195 -0.14 7.49 6.59
C VAL A 195 1.26 6.91 6.86
N SER A 196 2.28 7.47 6.20
CA SER A 196 3.69 7.09 6.34
C SER A 196 4.18 7.32 7.78
N LEU A 197 3.86 8.48 8.36
CA LEU A 197 4.19 8.79 9.75
C LEU A 197 3.53 7.80 10.72
N VAL A 198 2.25 7.50 10.54
CA VAL A 198 1.53 6.53 11.39
C VAL A 198 2.15 5.15 11.28
N ASN A 199 2.45 4.70 10.06
CA ASN A 199 3.08 3.40 9.80
C ASN A 199 4.43 3.27 10.51
N PHE A 200 5.30 4.29 10.45
CA PHE A 200 6.64 4.20 11.03
C PHE A 200 6.68 4.49 12.53
N ALA A 201 5.76 5.31 13.05
CA ALA A 201 5.76 5.70 14.45
C ALA A 201 5.00 4.73 15.38
N PHE A 202 3.96 4.05 14.88
CA PHE A 202 3.06 3.24 15.71
C PHE A 202 3.02 1.76 15.34
N LEU A 203 3.33 1.40 14.10
CA LEU A 203 3.24 0.00 13.66
C LEU A 203 4.62 -0.65 13.71
N THR A 204 4.74 -1.66 14.56
CA THR A 204 5.97 -2.42 14.76
C THR A 204 6.12 -3.59 13.79
N SER A 205 5.02 -4.10 13.22
CA SER A 205 5.03 -5.23 12.29
C SER A 205 4.79 -4.83 10.84
N VAL A 206 5.50 -5.50 9.93
CA VAL A 206 5.39 -5.28 8.48
C VAL A 206 3.98 -5.61 7.97
N GLN A 207 3.34 -6.64 8.55
CA GLN A 207 1.98 -7.05 8.20
C GLN A 207 0.95 -5.97 8.58
N ALA A 208 1.09 -5.36 9.76
CA ALA A 208 0.22 -4.26 10.17
C ALA A 208 0.42 -3.04 9.28
N ARG A 209 1.66 -2.70 8.93
CA ARG A 209 1.97 -1.62 7.98
C ARG A 209 1.37 -1.87 6.60
N ASN A 210 1.46 -3.11 6.09
CA ASN A 210 0.87 -3.46 4.80
C ASN A 210 -0.67 -3.42 4.84
N LEU A 211 -1.29 -3.88 5.93
CA LEU A 211 -2.73 -3.79 6.12
C LEU A 211 -3.21 -2.34 6.13
N VAL A 212 -2.57 -1.48 6.95
CA VAL A 212 -2.91 -0.05 7.02
C VAL A 212 -2.62 0.65 5.70
N GLY A 213 -1.51 0.31 5.03
CA GLY A 213 -1.20 0.80 3.68
C GLY A 213 -2.25 0.40 2.64
N GLY A 214 -2.73 -0.85 2.69
CA GLY A 214 -3.80 -1.36 1.83
C GLY A 214 -5.11 -0.61 2.07
N LEU A 215 -5.50 -0.41 3.33
CA LEU A 215 -6.68 0.37 3.71
C LEU A 215 -6.57 1.85 3.29
N ALA A 216 -5.39 2.44 3.48
CA ALA A 216 -5.10 3.80 3.01
C ALA A 216 -5.19 3.89 1.48
N GLY A 217 -4.78 2.84 0.75
CA GLY A 217 -4.95 2.72 -0.70
C GLY A 217 -6.41 2.80 -1.15
N ILE A 218 -7.35 2.33 -0.33
CA ILE A 218 -8.80 2.48 -0.59
C ILE A 218 -9.19 3.96 -0.53
N GLY A 219 -8.83 4.62 0.57
CA GLY A 219 -9.09 6.05 0.77
C GLY A 219 -8.45 6.90 -0.33
N TRP A 220 -7.25 6.54 -0.74
CA TRP A 220 -6.55 7.15 -1.87
C TRP A 220 -7.29 6.99 -3.21
N GLY A 221 -7.78 5.78 -3.50
CA GLY A 221 -8.57 5.53 -4.72
C GLY A 221 -9.84 6.37 -4.77
N ILE A 222 -10.54 6.49 -3.63
CA ILE A 222 -11.71 7.38 -3.50
C ILE A 222 -11.29 8.85 -3.68
N TYR A 223 -10.17 9.27 -3.07
CA TYR A 223 -9.65 10.62 -3.16
C TYR A 223 -9.34 11.03 -4.61
N ILE A 224 -8.62 10.19 -5.37
CA ILE A 224 -8.33 10.46 -6.79
C ILE A 224 -9.62 10.64 -7.59
N ASN A 225 -10.60 9.74 -7.41
CA ASN A 225 -11.86 9.80 -8.15
C ASN A 225 -12.70 11.04 -7.82
N LEU A 226 -12.62 11.56 -6.59
CA LEU A 226 -13.39 12.73 -6.16
C LEU A 226 -12.70 14.07 -6.45
N PHE A 227 -11.37 14.13 -6.35
CA PHE A 227 -10.63 15.39 -6.32
C PHE A 227 -9.56 15.55 -7.39
N ALA A 228 -9.11 14.46 -8.03
CA ALA A 228 -8.08 14.48 -9.08
C ALA A 228 -8.64 14.14 -10.48
N GLY A 229 -9.92 13.79 -10.58
CA GLY A 229 -10.63 13.51 -11.83
C GLY A 229 -11.24 14.73 -12.54
N ASN A 230 -10.85 15.95 -12.16
CA ASN A 230 -11.27 17.21 -12.82
C ASN A 230 -10.09 17.87 -13.53
#